data_AF-A0A954FF87-F1
#
_entry.id   AF-A0A954FF87-F1
#
_cell.length_a   1.000
_cell.length_b   1.000
_cell.length_c   1.000
_cell.angle_alpha   90.00
_cell.angle_beta   90.00
_cell.angle_gamma   90.00
#
_symmetry.space_group_name_H-M   'P 1'
#
loop_
_entity.id
_entity.type
_entity.pdbx_description
1 polymer ?
#
loop_
_entity_poly.entity_id
_entity_poly.type
_entity_poly.pdbx_seq_one_letter_code
_entity_poly.pdbx_strand_id
1 'polypeptide(L)'
;QQLAGDAVAPLRQQSILGTGFLVAGPWDEVQNVSASKAERSRAHEEQLEEVLGTISQTFLGLTVNCARCHDHKFDPILQADYYRMKAVFDGVDHAEGRKVGNRPFFTPEQTARHAGQLAPLREELAGKKKLLADIESRLPSVAESVEQQGAIVAEGRFGTALNAAHTMAASRSQP
;
A
#
# COMPACT_ATOMS: atom_id res chain seq x y z
N GLN A 1 6.41 -5.33 -26.31
CA GLN A 1 5.16 -5.88 -25.72
C GLN A 1 5.05 -5.64 -24.20
N GLN A 2 6.02 -5.02 -23.54
CA GLN A 2 6.04 -4.86 -22.06
C GLN A 2 5.12 -3.75 -21.50
N LEU A 3 4.55 -2.88 -22.35
CA LEU A 3 3.67 -1.78 -21.89
C LEU A 3 2.20 -1.99 -22.21
N ALA A 4 1.88 -2.85 -23.18
CA ALA A 4 0.54 -3.04 -23.70
C ALA A 4 0.40 -4.45 -24.32
N GLY A 5 0.99 -5.45 -23.68
CA GLY A 5 0.93 -6.82 -24.19
C GLY A 5 -0.51 -7.32 -24.31
N ASP A 6 -1.40 -6.90 -23.41
CA ASP A 6 -2.82 -7.23 -23.42
C ASP A 6 -3.61 -6.61 -24.59
N ALA A 7 -3.06 -5.61 -25.28
CA ALA A 7 -3.63 -5.04 -26.50
C ALA A 7 -3.29 -5.85 -27.78
N VAL A 8 -2.38 -6.82 -27.69
CA VAL A 8 -1.94 -7.63 -28.84
C VAL A 8 -2.78 -8.90 -28.96
N ALA A 9 -3.50 -9.03 -30.08
CA ALA A 9 -4.29 -10.22 -30.37
C ALA A 9 -3.44 -11.38 -30.95
N PRO A 10 -3.77 -12.65 -30.63
CA PRO A 10 -4.77 -13.06 -29.64
C PRO A 10 -4.24 -12.86 -28.21
N LEU A 11 -5.16 -12.59 -27.28
CA LEU A 11 -4.82 -12.45 -25.86
C LEU A 11 -4.34 -13.79 -25.31
N ARG A 12 -3.05 -13.86 -24.92
CA ARG A 12 -2.45 -15.03 -24.28
C ARG A 12 -1.97 -14.65 -22.88
N GLN A 13 -1.79 -15.65 -22.02
CA GLN A 13 -1.16 -15.45 -20.70
C GLN A 13 0.15 -14.68 -20.78
N GLN A 14 1.02 -15.03 -21.74
CA GLN A 14 2.30 -14.32 -21.96
C GLN A 14 2.10 -12.85 -22.33
N SER A 15 1.05 -12.53 -23.08
CA SER A 15 0.70 -11.14 -23.42
C SER A 15 0.31 -10.34 -22.18
N ILE A 16 -0.43 -10.95 -21.24
CA ILE A 16 -0.81 -10.34 -19.96
C ILE A 16 0.41 -10.23 -19.03
N LEU A 17 1.31 -11.22 -19.02
CA LEU A 17 2.59 -11.09 -18.28
C LEU A 17 3.39 -9.88 -18.73
N GLY A 18 3.32 -9.54 -20.03
CA GLY A 18 3.95 -8.35 -20.59
C GLY A 18 3.57 -7.07 -19.84
N THR A 19 2.30 -6.89 -19.47
CA THR A 19 1.84 -5.68 -18.75
C THR A 19 2.22 -5.67 -17.28
N GLY A 20 2.81 -6.75 -16.74
CA GLY A 20 3.28 -6.82 -15.35
C GLY A 20 4.33 -5.74 -15.03
N PHE A 21 5.08 -5.27 -16.03
CA PHE A 21 6.02 -4.16 -15.88
C PHE A 21 5.37 -2.90 -15.29
N LEU A 22 4.11 -2.61 -15.66
CA LEU A 22 3.41 -1.42 -15.18
C LEU A 22 3.15 -1.47 -13.66
N VAL A 23 2.97 -2.68 -13.10
CA VAL A 23 2.62 -2.89 -11.68
C VAL A 23 3.83 -3.30 -10.84
N ALA A 24 4.94 -3.69 -11.48
CA ALA A 24 6.20 -4.02 -10.81
C ALA A 24 7.07 -2.77 -10.53
N GLY A 25 6.49 -1.58 -10.66
CA GLY A 25 7.14 -0.32 -10.38
C GLY A 25 7.43 -0.10 -8.88
N PRO A 26 8.17 0.97 -8.56
CA PRO A 26 8.51 1.34 -7.19
C PRO A 26 7.25 1.56 -6.35
N TRP A 27 7.22 0.92 -5.16
CA TRP A 27 6.12 1.00 -4.21
C TRP A 27 6.65 1.34 -2.83
N ASP A 28 6.24 2.49 -2.30
CA ASP A 28 6.53 2.90 -0.92
C ASP A 28 5.37 2.47 -0.02
N GLU A 29 5.56 1.37 0.72
CA GLU A 29 4.55 0.84 1.63
C GLU A 29 4.23 1.83 2.77
N VAL A 30 5.22 2.57 3.28
CA VAL A 30 5.05 3.48 4.42
C VAL A 30 4.13 4.63 4.03
N GLN A 31 4.35 5.21 2.85
CA GLN A 31 3.55 6.33 2.35
C GLN A 31 2.20 5.91 1.76
N ASN A 32 1.97 4.62 1.51
CA ASN A 32 0.70 4.12 0.97
C ASN A 32 -0.24 3.49 2.00
N VAL A 33 0.29 2.80 3.02
CA VAL A 33 -0.53 2.01 3.96
C VAL A 33 -0.92 2.80 5.21
N SER A 34 0.03 3.49 5.84
CA SER A 34 -0.18 4.17 7.13
C SER A 34 -0.25 5.70 7.05
N ALA A 35 -0.34 6.25 5.84
CA ALA A 35 -0.18 7.68 5.62
C ALA A 35 -1.51 8.45 5.52
N SER A 36 -1.44 9.75 5.80
CA SER A 36 -2.53 10.68 5.54
C SER A 36 -2.90 10.73 4.06
N LYS A 37 -4.08 11.27 3.75
CA LYS A 37 -4.50 11.47 2.35
C LYS A 37 -3.49 12.30 1.55
N ALA A 38 -2.88 13.31 2.17
CA ALA A 38 -1.91 14.17 1.50
C ALA A 38 -0.61 13.42 1.17
N GLU A 39 -0.13 12.57 2.07
CA GLU A 39 1.07 11.75 1.85
C GLU A 39 0.83 10.72 0.76
N ARG A 40 -0.29 9.99 0.79
CA ARG A 40 -0.67 9.06 -0.29
C ARG A 40 -0.74 9.74 -1.66
N SER A 41 -1.27 10.96 -1.70
CA SER A 41 -1.32 11.73 -2.95
C SER A 41 0.07 12.11 -3.46
N ARG A 42 1.03 12.39 -2.59
CA ARG A 42 2.41 12.67 -3.00
C ARG A 42 3.12 11.42 -3.49
N ALA A 43 2.99 10.31 -2.75
CA ALA A 43 3.54 9.01 -3.14
C ALA A 43 3.05 8.59 -4.53
N HIS A 44 1.76 8.78 -4.81
CA HIS A 44 1.19 8.49 -6.13
C HIS A 44 1.82 9.34 -7.26
N GLU A 45 2.05 10.63 -7.01
CA GLU A 45 2.70 11.52 -7.98
C GLU A 45 4.17 11.14 -8.21
N GLU A 46 4.88 10.71 -7.17
CA GLU A 46 6.26 10.23 -7.24
C GLU A 46 6.34 8.91 -8.02
N GLN A 47 5.45 7.95 -7.73
CA GLN A 47 5.36 6.69 -8.47
C GLN A 47 5.13 6.91 -9.96
N LEU A 48 4.18 7.79 -10.32
CA LEU A 48 3.91 8.09 -11.72
C LEU A 48 5.10 8.76 -12.40
N GLU A 49 5.82 9.63 -11.69
CA GLU A 49 7.05 10.22 -12.24
C GLU A 49 8.10 9.15 -12.56
N GLU A 50 8.32 8.19 -11.66
CA GLU A 50 9.30 7.12 -11.84
C GLU A 50 8.88 6.15 -12.95
N VAL A 51 7.58 5.82 -13.05
CA VAL A 51 7.04 5.02 -14.16
C VAL A 51 7.26 5.73 -15.48
N LEU A 52 6.91 7.02 -15.58
CA LEU A 52 7.10 7.80 -16.81
C LEU A 52 8.57 7.92 -17.20
N GLY A 53 9.44 8.18 -16.22
CA GLY A 53 10.89 8.25 -16.42
C GLY A 53 11.44 6.92 -16.93
N THR A 54 11.10 5.82 -16.28
CA THR A 54 11.54 4.48 -16.67
C THR A 54 11.07 4.12 -18.07
N ILE A 55 9.80 4.37 -18.39
CA ILE A 55 9.23 4.08 -19.71
C ILE A 55 9.93 4.90 -20.80
N SER A 56 10.05 6.21 -20.58
CA SER A 56 10.61 7.11 -21.58
C SER A 56 12.09 6.84 -21.82
N GLN A 57 12.86 6.60 -20.76
CA GLN A 57 14.28 6.31 -20.89
C GLN A 57 14.54 4.93 -21.52
N THR A 58 13.79 3.90 -21.09
CA THR A 58 14.02 2.52 -21.52
C THR A 58 13.52 2.26 -22.95
N PHE A 59 12.35 2.78 -23.32
CA PHE A 59 11.71 2.45 -24.60
C PHE A 59 11.83 3.55 -25.65
N LEU A 60 11.96 4.81 -25.24
CA LEU A 60 12.04 5.95 -26.16
C LEU A 60 13.45 6.56 -26.21
N GLY A 61 14.30 6.28 -25.23
CA GLY A 61 15.60 6.93 -25.09
C GLY A 61 15.50 8.42 -24.73
N LEU A 62 14.39 8.85 -24.13
CA LEU A 62 14.08 10.25 -23.83
C LEU A 62 14.01 10.50 -22.31
N THR A 63 14.48 11.67 -21.88
CA THR A 63 14.35 12.15 -20.50
C THR A 63 13.21 13.16 -20.39
N VAL A 64 12.01 12.67 -20.07
CA VAL A 64 10.80 13.51 -20.02
C VAL A 64 10.61 14.23 -18.69
N ASN A 65 11.35 13.86 -17.63
CA ASN A 65 11.10 14.31 -16.25
C ASN A 65 11.21 15.83 -16.07
N CYS A 66 12.11 16.50 -16.80
CA CYS A 66 12.21 17.97 -16.74
C CYS A 66 10.94 18.68 -17.23
N ALA A 67 10.17 18.03 -18.12
CA ALA A 67 8.92 18.57 -18.63
C ALA A 67 7.81 18.66 -17.56
N ARG A 68 8.01 18.10 -16.36
CA ARG A 68 7.06 18.14 -15.24
C ARG A 68 6.73 19.57 -14.81
N CYS A 69 7.74 20.43 -14.74
CA CYS A 69 7.62 21.77 -14.15
C CYS A 69 7.62 22.90 -15.18
N HIS A 70 8.19 22.67 -16.36
CA HIS A 70 8.27 23.64 -17.44
C HIS A 70 8.45 22.89 -18.78
N ASP A 71 8.28 23.55 -19.92
CA ASP A 71 8.60 22.93 -21.21
C ASP A 71 10.07 22.49 -21.24
N HIS A 72 10.34 21.29 -21.77
CA HIS A 72 11.67 20.71 -21.72
C HIS A 72 12.72 21.61 -22.39
N LYS A 73 13.90 21.73 -21.77
CA LYS A 73 14.90 22.76 -22.11
C LYS A 73 15.48 22.60 -23.52
N PHE A 74 15.69 21.37 -23.96
CA PHE A 74 16.42 21.07 -25.20
C PHE A 74 15.51 20.41 -26.23
N ASP A 75 14.81 19.36 -25.82
CA ASP A 75 13.85 18.66 -26.67
C ASP A 75 12.48 19.37 -26.74
N PRO A 76 11.75 19.27 -27.87
CA PRO A 76 10.44 19.89 -28.07
C PRO A 76 9.33 19.10 -27.36
N ILE A 77 9.47 18.93 -26.04
CA ILE A 77 8.51 18.25 -25.18
C ILE A 77 7.83 19.30 -24.32
N LEU A 78 6.56 19.59 -24.63
CA LEU A 78 5.77 20.54 -23.84
C LEU A 78 5.42 19.93 -22.49
N GLN A 79 5.30 20.77 -21.46
CA GLN A 79 4.79 20.37 -20.16
C GLN A 79 3.40 19.73 -20.28
N ALA A 80 2.56 20.24 -21.19
CA ALA A 80 1.25 19.66 -21.46
C ALA A 80 1.35 18.19 -21.94
N ASP A 81 2.36 17.85 -22.73
CA ASP A 81 2.55 16.49 -23.24
C ASP A 81 3.06 15.54 -22.15
N TYR A 82 3.87 16.02 -21.22
CA TYR A 82 4.23 15.28 -20.01
C TYR A 82 2.97 14.87 -19.23
N TYR A 83 2.06 15.81 -18.95
CA TYR A 83 0.84 15.50 -18.21
C TYR A 83 -0.16 14.64 -19.00
N ARG A 84 -0.21 14.77 -20.33
CA ARG A 84 -0.98 13.86 -21.20
C ARG A 84 -0.46 12.43 -21.10
N MET A 85 0.86 12.26 -21.12
CA MET A 85 1.47 10.94 -20.94
C MET A 85 1.22 10.40 -19.54
N LYS A 86 1.33 11.24 -18.50
CA LYS A 86 1.02 10.84 -17.12
C LYS A 86 -0.39 10.29 -17.00
N ALA A 87 -1.37 10.97 -17.60
CA ALA A 87 -2.77 10.57 -17.56
C ALA A 87 -3.04 9.17 -18.13
N VAL A 88 -2.20 8.67 -19.05
CA VAL A 88 -2.31 7.30 -19.57
C VAL A 88 -2.00 6.25 -18.49
N PHE A 89 -1.06 6.56 -17.59
CA PHE A 89 -0.57 5.63 -16.56
C PHE A 89 -1.18 5.87 -15.17
N ASP A 90 -1.89 6.97 -14.96
CA ASP A 90 -2.56 7.35 -13.70
C ASP A 90 -3.58 6.30 -13.21
N GLY A 91 -4.05 5.42 -14.09
CA GLY A 91 -4.94 4.30 -13.76
C GLY A 91 -4.25 3.02 -13.29
N VAL A 92 -2.91 2.98 -13.29
CA VAL A 92 -2.14 1.81 -12.85
C VAL A 92 -2.13 1.75 -11.32
N ASP A 93 -2.28 0.54 -10.76
CA ASP A 93 -2.34 0.33 -9.33
C ASP A 93 -1.72 -1.01 -8.92
N HIS A 94 -1.23 -1.08 -7.68
CA HIS A 94 -0.57 -2.22 -7.07
C HIS A 94 -1.53 -3.22 -6.38
N ALA A 95 -2.85 -3.11 -6.62
CA ALA A 95 -3.87 -4.07 -6.21
C ALA A 95 -3.97 -4.32 -4.69
N GLU A 96 -3.62 -3.34 -3.86
CA GLU A 96 -3.85 -3.38 -2.42
C GLU A 96 -5.37 -3.28 -2.12
N GLY A 97 -6.03 -4.42 -2.00
CA GLY A 97 -7.45 -4.51 -1.64
C GLY A 97 -8.45 -4.06 -2.73
N ARG A 98 -7.98 -3.68 -3.93
CA ARG A 98 -8.84 -3.33 -5.07
C ARG A 98 -9.24 -4.57 -5.88
N LYS A 99 -10.32 -4.42 -6.67
CA LYS A 99 -10.85 -5.48 -7.54
C LYS A 99 -9.74 -6.00 -8.45
N VAL A 100 -9.62 -7.32 -8.55
CA VAL A 100 -8.79 -7.99 -9.56
C VAL A 100 -9.10 -7.36 -10.93
N GLY A 101 -8.04 -7.02 -11.68
CA GLY A 101 -8.17 -6.38 -12.99
C GLY A 101 -9.10 -7.16 -13.93
N ASN A 102 -9.66 -6.48 -14.92
CA ASN A 102 -10.61 -7.04 -15.88
C ASN A 102 -9.98 -7.99 -16.93
N ARG A 103 -8.70 -8.33 -16.80
CA ARG A 103 -7.98 -9.22 -17.71
C ARG A 103 -7.80 -10.60 -17.05
N PRO A 104 -8.48 -11.66 -17.54
CA PRO A 104 -8.36 -12.98 -16.97
C PRO A 104 -6.96 -13.53 -17.25
N PHE A 105 -6.13 -13.64 -16.22
CA PHE A 105 -4.82 -14.26 -16.34
C PHE A 105 -4.92 -15.78 -16.48
N PHE A 106 -5.75 -16.43 -15.66
CA PHE A 106 -5.94 -17.88 -15.70
C PHE A 106 -7.00 -18.31 -16.71
N THR A 107 -6.86 -19.50 -17.28
CA THR A 107 -7.97 -20.15 -17.98
C THR A 107 -9.11 -20.47 -17.01
N PRO A 108 -10.34 -20.72 -17.48
CA PRO A 108 -11.43 -21.14 -16.61
C PRO A 108 -11.08 -22.37 -15.75
N GLU A 109 -10.37 -23.35 -16.32
CA GLU A 109 -9.94 -24.57 -15.63
C GLU A 109 -8.91 -24.27 -14.54
N GLN A 110 -7.91 -23.44 -14.86
CA GLN A 110 -6.91 -22.99 -13.89
C GLN A 110 -7.58 -22.19 -12.76
N THR A 111 -8.52 -21.31 -13.10
CA THR A 111 -9.29 -20.52 -12.12
C THR A 111 -10.07 -21.43 -11.17
N ALA A 112 -10.76 -22.46 -11.69
CA ALA A 112 -11.48 -23.43 -10.87
C ALA A 112 -10.53 -24.24 -9.95
N ARG A 113 -9.39 -24.69 -10.49
CA ARG A 113 -8.37 -25.40 -9.71
C ARG A 113 -7.82 -24.53 -8.57
N HIS A 114 -7.43 -23.30 -8.87
CA HIS A 114 -6.93 -22.36 -7.86
C HIS A 114 -7.99 -22.01 -6.83
N ALA A 115 -9.25 -21.83 -7.24
CA ALA A 115 -10.36 -21.59 -6.32
C ALA A 115 -10.54 -22.76 -5.34
N GLY A 116 -10.45 -24.01 -5.81
CA GLY A 116 -10.50 -25.20 -4.96
C GLY A 116 -9.34 -25.29 -3.97
N GLN A 117 -8.12 -24.95 -4.41
CA GLN A 117 -6.93 -24.92 -3.53
C GLN A 117 -7.00 -23.81 -2.47
N LEU A 118 -7.57 -22.65 -2.83
CA LEU A 118 -7.67 -21.50 -1.93
C LEU A 118 -8.87 -21.58 -0.99
N ALA A 119 -9.88 -22.40 -1.29
CA ALA A 119 -11.07 -22.56 -0.44
C ALA A 119 -10.75 -22.89 1.03
N PRO A 120 -9.95 -23.94 1.35
CA PRO A 120 -9.63 -24.25 2.75
C PRO A 120 -8.82 -23.14 3.42
N LEU A 121 -7.88 -22.51 2.70
CA LEU A 121 -7.06 -21.41 3.22
C LEU A 121 -7.90 -20.17 3.53
N ARG A 122 -8.92 -19.87 2.71
CA ARG A 122 -9.86 -18.77 2.95
C ARG A 122 -10.73 -19.03 4.16
N GLU A 123 -11.16 -20.27 4.37
CA GLU A 123 -11.90 -20.67 5.57
C GLU A 123 -11.04 -20.54 6.84
N GLU A 124 -9.79 -21.01 6.79
CA GLU A 124 -8.83 -20.85 7.89
C GLU A 124 -8.56 -19.37 8.21
N LEU A 125 -8.35 -18.54 7.18
CA LEU A 125 -8.18 -17.09 7.33
C LEU A 125 -9.41 -16.43 7.96
N ALA A 126 -10.62 -16.85 7.58
CA ALA A 126 -11.85 -16.35 8.18
C ALA A 126 -11.94 -16.70 9.68
N GLY A 127 -11.58 -17.93 10.05
CA GLY A 127 -11.49 -18.37 11.44
C GLY A 127 -10.48 -17.56 12.25
N LYS A 128 -9.26 -17.38 11.72
CA LYS A 128 -8.21 -16.58 12.37
C LYS A 128 -8.59 -15.11 12.51
N LYS A 129 -9.22 -14.50 11.50
CA LYS A 129 -9.72 -13.11 11.57
C LYS A 129 -10.78 -12.95 12.67
N LYS A 130 -11.68 -13.93 12.82
CA LYS A 130 -12.67 -13.91 13.90
C LYS A 130 -12.02 -14.01 15.27
N LEU A 131 -11.00 -14.86 15.42
CA LEU A 131 -10.23 -14.97 16.67
C LEU A 131 -9.47 -13.67 16.98
N LEU A 132 -8.84 -13.07 15.96
CA LEU A 132 -8.16 -11.78 16.11
C LEU A 132 -9.13 -10.70 16.61
N ALA A 133 -10.31 -10.59 15.99
CA ALA A 133 -11.34 -9.64 16.40
C ALA A 133 -11.85 -9.89 17.83
N ASP A 134 -11.98 -11.16 18.25
CA ASP A 134 -12.33 -11.51 19.64
C ASP A 134 -11.25 -11.03 20.62
N ILE A 135 -9.97 -11.29 20.32
CA ILE A 135 -8.83 -10.83 21.13
C ILE A 135 -8.79 -9.30 21.20
N GLU A 136 -8.94 -8.61 20.06
CA GLU A 136 -8.99 -7.15 19.98
C GLU A 136 -10.13 -6.56 20.80
N SER A 137 -11.30 -7.22 20.84
CA SER A 137 -12.43 -6.77 21.66
C SER A 137 -12.19 -6.92 23.17
N ARG A 138 -11.30 -7.84 23.58
CA ARG A 138 -10.97 -8.12 24.97
C ARG A 138 -9.79 -7.29 25.48
N LEU A 139 -8.92 -6.82 24.59
CA LEU A 139 -7.75 -5.99 24.91
C LEU A 139 -8.09 -4.74 25.76
N PRO A 140 -9.15 -3.94 25.49
CA PRO A 140 -9.52 -2.81 26.33
C PRO A 140 -9.86 -3.21 27.76
N SER A 141 -10.62 -4.31 27.93
CA SER A 141 -11.02 -4.81 29.25
C SER A 141 -9.83 -5.33 30.08
N VAL A 142 -8.80 -5.85 29.43
CA VAL A 142 -7.56 -6.29 30.07
C VAL A 142 -6.71 -5.08 30.47
N ALA A 143 -6.62 -4.05 29.62
CA ALA A 143 -5.91 -2.80 29.94
C ALA A 143 -6.56 -2.08 31.14
N GLU A 144 -7.89 -1.97 31.16
CA GLU A 144 -8.64 -1.40 32.30
C GLU A 144 -8.50 -2.24 33.56
N SER A 145 -8.51 -3.58 33.45
CA SER A 145 -8.32 -4.48 34.60
C SER A 145 -6.91 -4.36 35.20
N VAL A 146 -5.88 -4.12 34.38
CA VAL A 146 -4.50 -3.88 34.84
C VAL A 146 -4.35 -2.51 35.50
N GLU A 147 -5.03 -1.47 34.99
CA GLU A 147 -5.09 -0.16 35.65
C GLU A 147 -5.82 -0.22 37.00
N GLN A 148 -6.92 -0.97 37.09
CA GLN A 148 -7.69 -1.13 38.32
C GLN A 148 -7.02 -2.03 39.38
N GLN A 149 -6.11 -2.92 38.98
CA GLN A 149 -5.47 -3.89 39.88
C GLN A 149 -4.29 -3.36 40.72
N GLY A 150 -3.93 -2.08 40.64
CA GLY A 150 -3.08 -1.51 41.70
C GLY A 150 -2.39 -0.21 41.35
N ALA A 151 -3.02 0.92 41.69
CA ALA A 151 -2.33 2.20 41.78
C ALA A 151 -1.26 2.18 42.88
N ILE A 152 -1.42 1.40 43.95
CA ILE A 152 -0.49 1.30 45.07
C ILE A 152 0.14 -0.09 45.12
N VAL A 153 1.46 -0.17 44.96
CA VAL A 153 2.23 -1.42 45.00
C VAL A 153 2.74 -1.71 46.42
N ALA A 154 2.99 -0.67 47.23
CA ALA A 154 3.35 -0.78 48.64
C ALA A 154 3.20 0.56 49.39
N GLU A 155 2.86 0.52 50.68
CA GLU A 155 2.97 1.68 51.59
C GLU A 155 4.20 1.51 52.50
N GLY A 156 5.05 2.54 52.56
CA GLY A 156 6.26 2.55 53.38
C GLY A 156 6.38 3.81 54.24
N ARG A 157 7.34 3.80 55.17
CA ARG A 157 7.61 4.89 56.12
C ARG A 157 7.90 6.26 55.47
N PHE A 158 8.23 6.28 54.18
CA PHE A 158 8.56 7.49 53.42
C PHE A 158 7.56 7.80 52.28
N GLY A 159 6.40 7.12 52.25
CA GLY A 159 5.33 7.39 51.27
C GLY A 159 4.82 6.15 50.54
N THR A 160 3.97 6.38 49.55
CA THR A 160 3.26 5.36 48.77
C THR A 160 4.01 5.07 47.46
N ALA A 161 4.33 3.80 47.19
CA ALA A 161 4.94 3.38 45.94
C ALA A 161 3.85 3.07 44.90
N LEU A 162 3.82 3.84 43.81
CA LEU A 162 2.88 3.65 42.70
C LEU A 162 3.46 2.71 41.63
N ASN A 163 2.59 2.06 40.85
CA ASN A 163 3.05 1.26 39.71
C ASN A 163 3.63 2.14 38.58
N ALA A 164 4.39 1.52 37.67
CA ALA A 164 5.09 2.22 36.58
C ALA A 164 4.16 2.96 35.60
N ALA A 165 2.89 2.53 35.47
CA ALA A 165 1.91 3.19 34.61
C ALA A 165 1.50 4.56 35.16
N HIS A 166 1.39 4.70 36.49
CA HIS A 166 1.08 5.98 37.14
C HIS A 166 2.28 6.91 37.30
N THR A 167 3.51 6.39 37.30
CA THR A 167 4.73 7.23 37.32
C THR A 167 4.84 8.10 36.05
N MET A 168 4.36 7.59 34.91
CA MET A 168 4.39 8.30 33.62
C MET A 168 3.33 9.43 33.52
N ALA A 169 2.24 9.38 34.29
CA ALA A 169 1.23 10.43 34.32
C ALA A 169 1.70 11.66 35.13
N ALA A 170 2.53 11.48 36.15
CA ALA A 170 3.09 12.57 36.96
C ALA A 170 4.14 13.42 36.21
N SER A 171 4.68 12.94 35.08
CA SER A 171 5.58 13.74 34.23
C SER A 171 4.84 14.61 33.21
N ARG A 172 3.51 14.50 33.13
CA ARG A 172 2.65 15.32 32.27
C ARG A 172 1.77 16.25 33.11
N SER A 173 2.39 17.09 33.92
CA SER A 173 1.78 18.35 34.31
C SER A 173 2.84 19.32 34.81
N GLN A 174 3.19 20.28 33.97
CA GLN A 174 3.13 21.70 34.32
C GLN A 174 3.05 22.51 33.01
N PRO A 175 2.26 23.60 32.98
CA PRO A 175 2.12 24.47 31.82
C PRO A 175 3.43 25.20 31.47
#